data_AF-A0A5K1DEI3-F1
#
_entry.id   AF-A0A5K1DEI3-F1
#
_cell.length_a   1.000
_cell.length_b   1.000
_cell.length_c   1.000
_cell.angle_alpha   90.00
_cell.angle_beta   90.00
_cell.angle_gamma   90.00
#
_symmetry.space_group_name_H-M   'P 1'
#
loop_
_entity.id
_entity.type
_entity.pdbx_description
1 polymer ?
#
loop_
_entity_poly.entity_id
_entity_poly.type
_entity_poly.pdbx_seq_one_letter_code
_entity_poly.pdbx_strand_id
1 'polypeptide(L)' 'VNVDMGQPVLQASSIPTKLPGGGDEAVVNAELVVDGNTWKVTCVSMGNPHCVTFGTNQSQ' A
#
# COMPACT_ATOMS: atom_id res chain seq x y z
N VAL A 1 22.27 -11.93 -13.66
CA VAL A 1 20.96 -12.05 -14.34
C VAL A 1 20.12 -10.85 -13.94
N ASN A 2 19.33 -10.29 -14.85
CA ASN A 2 18.42 -9.18 -14.60
C ASN A 2 17.03 -9.59 -15.12
N VAL A 3 15.98 -9.16 -14.45
CA VAL A 3 14.59 -9.48 -14.80
C VAL A 3 13.78 -8.19 -14.81
N ASP A 4 13.01 -7.99 -15.89
CA ASP A 4 11.97 -6.98 -15.95
C ASP A 4 10.72 -7.52 -15.25
N MET A 5 10.30 -6.84 -14.18
CA MET A 5 9.15 -7.23 -13.35
C MET A 5 7.83 -6.67 -13.87
N GLY A 6 7.85 -5.89 -14.96
CA GLY A 6 6.69 -5.17 -15.46
C GLY A 6 6.35 -3.92 -14.64
N GLN A 7 5.14 -3.39 -14.85
CA GLN A 7 4.65 -2.18 -14.20
C GLN A 7 3.84 -2.50 -12.93
N PRO A 8 3.91 -1.64 -11.90
CA PRO A 8 3.08 -1.79 -10.71
C PRO A 8 1.61 -1.44 -10.99
N VAL A 9 0.70 -2.10 -10.28
CA VAL A 9 -0.71 -1.74 -10.18
C VAL A 9 -0.92 -0.92 -8.90
N LEU A 10 -1.45 0.29 -9.05
CA LEU A 10 -1.65 1.25 -7.94
C LEU A 10 -3.12 1.43 -7.53
N GLN A 11 -4.06 1.13 -8.43
CA GLN A 11 -5.49 1.26 -8.17
C GLN A 11 -5.92 0.32 -7.05
N ALA A 12 -6.51 0.85 -5.97
CA ALA A 12 -6.84 0.11 -4.75
C ALA A 12 -7.69 -1.16 -5.01
N SER A 13 -8.70 -1.05 -5.88
CA SER A 13 -9.60 -2.16 -6.25
C SER A 13 -8.88 -3.29 -7.00
N SER A 14 -7.80 -2.97 -7.71
CA SER A 14 -6.98 -3.92 -8.48
C SER A 14 -5.84 -4.54 -7.64
N ILE A 15 -5.57 -4.04 -6.43
CA ILE A 15 -4.63 -4.60 -5.43
C ILE A 15 -5.32 -5.56 -4.42
N PRO A 16 -6.57 -5.95 -4.68
CA PRO A 16 -7.57 -6.33 -3.66
C PRO A 16 -7.40 -5.82 -2.21
N THR A 17 -7.37 -4.49 -2.00
CA THR A 17 -7.47 -3.91 -0.64
C THR A 17 -8.83 -3.26 -0.40
N LYS A 18 -9.28 -3.24 0.87
CA LYS A 18 -10.48 -2.50 1.30
C LYS A 18 -10.18 -1.05 1.71
N LEU A 19 -8.90 -0.68 1.77
CA LEU A 19 -8.51 0.71 2.04
C LEU A 19 -8.96 1.60 0.87
N PRO A 20 -9.57 2.75 1.12
CA PRO A 20 -9.94 3.67 0.07
C PRO A 20 -8.69 4.24 -0.60
N GLY A 21 -8.72 4.31 -1.93
CA GLY A 21 -7.73 5.08 -2.69
C GLY A 21 -7.89 6.58 -2.45
N GLY A 22 -6.82 7.33 -2.59
CA GLY A 22 -6.83 8.79 -2.62
C GLY A 22 -7.37 9.35 -3.94
N GLY A 23 -7.02 10.59 -4.28
CA GLY A 23 -7.46 11.25 -5.51
C GLY A 23 -7.12 10.50 -6.80
N ASP A 24 -5.98 9.80 -6.82
CA ASP A 24 -5.51 9.01 -7.96
C ASP A 24 -5.87 7.52 -7.84
N GLU A 25 -6.84 7.18 -6.98
CA GLU A 25 -7.29 5.82 -6.64
C GLU A 25 -6.21 4.92 -5.98
N ALA A 26 -5.02 5.45 -5.75
CA ALA A 26 -3.92 4.77 -5.07
C ALA A 26 -4.02 4.90 -3.55
N VAL A 27 -3.64 3.84 -2.84
CA VAL A 27 -3.51 3.86 -1.37
C VAL A 27 -2.07 4.26 -1.04
N VAL A 28 -1.85 5.55 -0.75
CA VAL A 28 -0.53 6.09 -0.42
C VAL A 28 -0.59 6.79 0.93
N ASN A 29 0.31 6.42 1.84
CA ASN A 29 0.39 6.98 3.20
C ASN A 29 -0.96 6.96 3.95
N ALA A 30 -1.78 5.95 3.68
CA ALA A 30 -3.10 5.78 4.26
C ALA A 30 -2.99 5.18 5.67
N GLU A 31 -4.00 5.43 6.50
CA GLU A 31 -4.05 4.87 7.85
C GLU A 31 -4.59 3.45 7.85
N LEU A 32 -3.88 2.56 8.53
CA LEU A 32 -4.32 1.20 8.81
C LEU A 32 -4.17 0.93 10.31
N VAL A 33 -5.28 0.62 10.98
CA VAL A 33 -5.27 0.24 12.40
C VAL A 33 -4.94 -1.25 12.49
N VAL A 34 -3.82 -1.58 13.13
CA VAL A 34 -3.37 -2.95 13.38
C VAL A 34 -3.18 -3.12 14.88
N ASP A 35 -4.02 -3.95 15.49
CA ASP A 35 -4.00 -4.22 16.94
C ASP A 35 -4.00 -2.92 17.79
N GLY A 36 -4.89 -1.98 17.43
CA GLY A 36 -5.01 -0.68 18.11
C GLY A 36 -3.93 0.35 17.77
N ASN A 37 -2.87 -0.01 17.04
CA ASN A 37 -1.83 0.91 16.61
C ASN A 37 -2.12 1.46 15.22
N THR A 38 -2.00 2.77 15.03
CA THR A 38 -2.16 3.41 13.72
C THR A 38 -0.85 3.37 12.92
N TRP A 39 -0.88 2.67 11.80
CA TRP A 39 0.22 2.57 10.85
C TRP A 39 -0.06 3.42 9.62
N LYS A 40 1.00 3.92 9.00
CA LYS A 40 0.94 4.51 7.66
C LYS A 40 1.38 3.47 6.64
N VAL A 41 0.53 3.22 5.65
CA VAL A 41 0.76 2.19 4.64
C VAL A 41 0.58 2.73 3.23
N THR A 42 1.30 2.12 2.30
CA THR A 42 1.10 2.25 0.86
C THR A 42 0.86 0.86 0.27
N CYS A 43 -0.19 0.69 -0.52
CA CYS A 43 -0.51 -0.59 -1.16
C CYS A 43 -0.12 -0.58 -2.64
N VAL A 44 0.42 -1.70 -3.12
CA VAL A 44 0.81 -1.91 -4.52
C VAL A 44 0.62 -3.38 -4.88
N SER A 45 0.49 -3.68 -6.18
CA SER A 45 0.58 -5.05 -6.69
C SER A 45 1.60 -5.15 -7.82
N MET A 46 2.44 -6.18 -7.76
CA MET A 46 3.34 -6.62 -8.84
C MET A 46 2.87 -7.98 -9.40
N GLY A 47 1.55 -8.22 -9.39
CA GLY A 47 0.92 -9.51 -9.66
C GLY A 47 0.39 -10.23 -8.41
N ASN A 48 0.74 -9.73 -7.22
CA ASN A 48 0.21 -10.14 -5.92
C ASN A 48 0.16 -8.91 -4.97
N PRO A 49 -0.65 -8.96 -3.90
CA PRO A 49 -0.86 -7.80 -3.04
C PRO A 49 0.31 -7.55 -2.08
N HIS A 50 0.77 -6.31 -2.01
CA HIS A 50 1.78 -5.84 -1.05
C HIS A 50 1.25 -4.65 -0.23
N CYS A 51 1.59 -4.65 1.07
CA CYS A 51 1.35 -3.55 2.00
C CYS A 51 2.70 -3.09 2.56
N VAL A 52 3.14 -1.88 2.18
CA VAL A 52 4.43 -1.31 2.56
C VAL A 52 4.21 -0.28 3.66
N THR A 53 5.03 -0.33 4.72
CA THR A 53 5.04 0.67 5.79
C THR A 53 6.47 1.09 6.12
N PHE A 54 6.64 2.35 6.52
CA PHE A 54 7.90 2.89 7.03
C PHE A 54 7.88 3.05 8.57
N GLY A 55 6.82 2.60 9.24
CA GLY A 55 6.64 2.71 10.67
C GLY A 55 5.28 3.29 11.08
N THR A 56 5.13 3.49 12.38
CA THR A 56 3.98 4.15 12.98
C THR A 56 4.13 5.68 12.96
N ASN A 57 3.07 6.41 13.27
CA ASN A 57 3.12 7.86 13.46
C ASN A 57 4.09 8.33 14.58
N GLN A 58 4.60 7.42 15.41
CA GLN A 58 5.50 7.73 16.52
C GLN A 58 6.99 7.51 16.21
N SER A 59 7.32 7.01 15.02
CA SER A 59 8.69 6.61 14.64
C SER A 59 9.52 7.73 13.97
N GLN A 60 9.21 9.01 14.24
CA GLN A 60 9.96 10.17 13.75
C GLN A 60 10.98 10.63 14.79
#